data_AF-A0A9C9NGN9-F1
#
_entry.id   AF-A0A9C9NGN9-F1
#
_cell.length_a   1.000
_cell.length_b   1.000
_cell.length_c   1.000
_cell.angle_alpha   90.00
_cell.angle_beta   90.00
_cell.angle_gamma   90.00
#
_symmetry.space_group_name_H-M   'P 1'
#
loop_
_entity.id
_entity.type
_entity.pdbx_description
1 polymer ?
#
loop_
_entity_poly.entity_id
_entity_poly.type
_entity_poly.pdbx_seq_one_letter_code
_entity_poly.pdbx_strand_id
1 'polypeptide(L)' 'MTDPAIIGALVGLAIGLADFFVLGYVIDAMARRRPSERVGAGAALNIARISQLVLFPVVGWFAGPVIASNLGG' A
#
# COMPACT_ATOMS: atom_id res chain seq x y z
N MET A 1 11.16 11.36 -21.89
CA MET A 1 10.94 9.90 -21.94
C MET A 1 10.58 9.48 -20.53
N THR A 2 9.31 9.30 -20.24
CA THR A 2 8.86 8.85 -18.92
C THR A 2 8.75 7.33 -18.97
N ASP A 3 9.57 6.64 -18.18
CA ASP A 3 9.56 5.17 -18.12
C ASP A 3 8.25 4.69 -17.48
N PRO A 4 7.44 3.87 -18.17
CA PRO A 4 6.21 3.29 -17.62
C PRO A 4 6.42 2.51 -16.32
N ALA A 5 7.61 1.92 -16.10
CA ALA A 5 7.95 1.25 -14.86
C ALA A 5 8.08 2.24 -13.69
N ILE A 6 8.72 3.39 -13.92
CA ILE A 6 8.83 4.46 -12.92
C ILE A 6 7.45 5.01 -12.59
N ILE A 7 6.61 5.27 -13.60
CA ILE A 7 5.23 5.73 -13.38
C ILE A 7 4.44 4.70 -12.57
N GLY A 8 4.50 3.43 -12.95
CA GLY A 8 3.82 2.36 -12.24
C GLY A 8 4.25 2.26 -10.78
N ALA A 9 5.56 2.36 -10.50
CA ALA A 9 6.08 2.34 -9.13
C ALA A 9 5.63 3.55 -8.31
N LEU A 10 5.59 4.75 -8.90
CA LEU A 10 5.08 5.95 -8.23
C LEU A 10 3.59 5.85 -7.92
N VAL A 11 2.79 5.32 -8.84
CA VAL A 11 1.37 5.05 -8.61
C VAL A 11 1.20 4.00 -7.51
N GLY A 12 1.99 2.93 -7.54
CA GLY A 12 2.02 1.91 -6.48
C GLY A 12 2.38 2.51 -5.12
N LEU A 13 3.37 3.40 -5.06
CA LEU A 13 3.73 4.12 -3.85
C LEU A 13 2.60 5.01 -3.34
N ALA A 14 1.93 5.75 -4.24
CA ALA A 14 0.80 6.60 -3.87
C ALA A 14 -0.36 5.77 -3.27
N ILE A 15 -0.66 4.61 -3.85
CA ILE A 15 -1.65 3.68 -3.30
C ILE A 15 -1.23 3.16 -1.93
N GLY A 16 0.04 2.72 -1.79
CA GLY A 16 0.55 2.23 -0.52
C GLY A 16 0.53 3.29 0.59
N LEU A 17 0.82 4.54 0.27
CA LEU A 17 0.70 5.65 1.21
C LEU A 17 -0.75 5.87 1.63
N ALA A 18 -1.70 5.85 0.70
CA ALA A 18 -3.11 5.97 1.03
C ALA A 18 -3.56 4.85 1.98
N ASP A 19 -3.21 3.59 1.69
CA ASP A 19 -3.59 2.44 2.51
C ASP A 19 -2.94 2.48 3.90
N PHE A 20 -1.68 2.94 3.98
CA PHE A 20 -0.98 3.14 5.25
C PHE A 20 -1.72 4.10 6.19
N PHE A 21 -2.24 5.22 5.66
CA PHE A 21 -3.01 6.17 6.46
C PHE A 21 -4.40 5.63 6.82
N VAL A 22 -5.07 4.95 5.89
CA VAL A 22 -6.39 4.34 6.14
C VAL A 22 -6.30 3.27 7.23
N LEU A 23 -5.34 2.35 7.13
CA LEU A 23 -5.12 1.31 8.15
C LEU A 23 -4.68 1.90 9.48
N GLY A 24 -3.83 2.92 9.48
CA GLY A 24 -3.47 3.66 10.69
C GLY A 24 -4.70 4.25 11.40
N TYR A 25 -5.59 4.89 10.63
CA TYR A 25 -6.84 5.42 11.16
C TYR A 25 -7.76 4.32 11.71
N VAL A 26 -7.85 3.17 11.04
CA VAL A 26 -8.67 2.04 11.50
C VAL A 26 -8.09 1.44 12.79
N ILE A 27 -6.77 1.31 12.91
CA ILE A 27 -6.10 0.88 14.15
C ILE A 27 -6.44 1.83 15.30
N ASP A 28 -6.29 3.14 15.09
CA ASP A 28 -6.59 4.15 16.11
C ASP A 28 -8.07 4.17 16.49
N ALA A 29 -8.97 3.98 15.52
CA ALA A 29 -10.41 3.88 15.77
C ALA A 29 -10.78 2.62 16.57
N MET A 30 -10.14 1.47 16.28
CA MET A 30 -10.35 0.24 17.03
C MET A 30 -9.81 0.35 18.46
N ALA A 31 -8.61 0.91 18.64
CA ALA A 31 -8.01 1.11 19.96
C ALA A 31 -8.90 1.94 20.90
N ARG A 32 -9.59 2.96 20.36
CA ARG A 32 -10.55 3.78 21.12
C ARG A 32 -11.84 3.04 21.48
N ARG A 33 -12.31 2.13 20.63
CA ARG A 33 -13.60 1.43 20.79
C ARG A 33 -13.49 0.12 21.57
N ARG A 34 -12.33 -0.54 21.53
CA ARG A 34 -12.09 -1.86 22.13
C ARG A 34 -10.72 -1.92 22.79
N PRO A 35 -10.53 -1.24 23.94
CA PRO A 35 -9.23 -1.18 24.61
C PRO A 35 -8.73 -2.52 25.17
N SER A 36 -9.60 -3.54 25.26
CA SER A 36 -9.27 -4.90 25.74
C SER A 36 -8.83 -5.87 24.64
N GLU A 37 -8.75 -5.42 23.38
CA GLU A 37 -8.40 -6.27 22.24
C GLU A 37 -6.91 -6.66 22.24
N ARG A 38 -6.59 -7.89 21.78
CA ARG A 38 -5.24 -8.48 21.90
C ARG A 38 -4.18 -7.63 21.20
N VAL A 39 -3.14 -7.25 21.94
CA VAL A 39 -1.95 -6.49 21.48
C VAL A 39 -1.36 -7.02 20.16
N GLY A 40 -1.44 -8.34 19.90
CA GLY A 40 -0.93 -8.97 18.69
C GLY A 40 -1.65 -8.55 17.39
N ALA A 41 -2.94 -8.22 17.44
CA ALA A 41 -3.68 -7.80 16.25
C ALA A 41 -3.21 -6.43 15.73
N GLY A 42 -2.92 -5.49 16.63
CA GLY A 42 -2.37 -4.19 16.26
C GLY A 42 -0.95 -4.29 15.68
N ALA A 43 -0.12 -5.19 16.21
CA ALA A 43 1.22 -5.43 15.69
C ALA A 43 1.20 -6.01 14.26
N ALA A 44 0.37 -7.03 14.02
CA ALA A 44 0.22 -7.62 12.69
C ALA A 44 -0.28 -6.60 11.66
N LEU A 45 -1.24 -5.76 12.04
CA LEU A 45 -1.80 -4.74 11.15
C LEU A 45 -0.79 -3.62 10.85
N ASN A 46 0.06 -3.26 11.82
CA ASN A 46 1.18 -2.34 11.59
C ASN A 46 2.25 -2.92 10.66
N ILE A 47 2.58 -4.21 10.80
CA ILE A 47 3.52 -4.86 9.87
C ILE A 47 2.94 -4.88 8.46
N ALA A 48 1.66 -5.24 8.31
CA ALA A 48 0.97 -5.22 7.04
C ALA A 48 1.04 -3.82 6.39
N ARG A 49 0.69 -2.76 7.14
CA ARG A 49 0.69 -1.39 6.60
C ARG A 49 2.07 -0.94 6.13
N ILE A 50 3.13 -1.28 6.86
CA ILE A 50 4.50 -0.90 6.49
C ILE A 50 4.96 -1.70 5.26
N SER A 51 4.63 -2.99 5.21
CA SER A 51 5.02 -3.87 4.11
C SER A 51 4.43 -3.40 2.77
N GLN A 52 3.20 -2.90 2.78
CA GLN A 52 2.50 -2.35 1.61
C GLN A 52 3.24 -1.16 0.97
N LEU A 53 3.97 -0.34 1.75
CA LEU A 53 4.74 0.78 1.23
C LEU A 53 5.90 0.36 0.31
N VAL A 54 6.34 -0.90 0.40
CA VAL A 54 7.37 -1.46 -0.48
C VAL A 54 6.74 -2.36 -1.53
N LEU A 55 5.76 -3.19 -1.13
CA LEU A 55 5.09 -4.13 -2.02
C LEU A 55 4.38 -3.42 -3.17
N PHE A 56 3.60 -2.37 -2.91
CA PHE A 56 2.85 -1.71 -3.98
C PHE A 56 3.75 -1.00 -5.02
N PRO A 57 4.82 -0.28 -4.65
CA PRO A 57 5.76 0.23 -5.64
C PRO A 57 6.43 -0.87 -6.46
N VAL A 58 6.84 -1.98 -5.83
CA VAL A 58 7.47 -3.10 -6.53
C VAL A 58 6.49 -3.72 -7.52
N VAL A 59 5.25 -3.99 -7.11
CA VAL A 59 4.19 -4.47 -8.00
C VAL A 59 3.92 -3.46 -9.11
N GLY A 60 3.84 -2.18 -8.78
CA GLY A 60 3.64 -1.10 -9.74
C GLY A 60 4.74 -1.00 -10.78
N TRP A 61 6.00 -1.20 -10.38
CA TRP A 61 7.15 -1.23 -11.29
C TRP A 61 7.00 -2.29 -12.38
N PHE A 62 6.52 -3.48 -12.02
CA PHE A 62 6.30 -4.58 -12.98
C PHE A 62 4.97 -4.45 -13.73
N ALA A 63 3.92 -3.98 -13.07
CA ALA A 63 2.60 -3.83 -13.67
C ALA A 63 2.53 -2.67 -14.67
N GLY A 64 3.25 -1.57 -14.43
CA GLY A 64 3.25 -0.37 -15.27
C GLY A 64 3.54 -0.65 -16.74
N PRO A 65 4.66 -1.33 -17.09
CA PRO A 65 4.98 -1.70 -18.46
C PRO A 65 3.94 -2.63 -19.08
N VAL A 66 3.43 -3.61 -18.33
CA VAL A 66 2.40 -4.57 -18.81
C VAL A 66 1.11 -3.83 -19.14
N ILE A 67 0.67 -2.91 -18.30
CA ILE A 67 -0.56 -2.12 -18.55
C ILE A 67 -0.34 -1.21 -19.76
N ALA A 68 0.80 -0.51 -19.83
CA ALA A 68 1.12 0.38 -20.95
C ALA A 68 1.16 -0.37 -22.30
N SER A 69 1.70 -1.59 -22.33
CA SER A 69 1.75 -2.41 -23.55
C SER A 69 0.37 -2.89 -24.01
N ASN A 70 -0.57 -3.10 -23.09
CA ASN A 70 -1.93 -3.52 -23.42
C ASN A 70 -2.86 -2.35 -23.80
N LEU A 71 -2.55 -1.13 -23.35
CA LEU A 71 -3.34 0.08 -23.68
C LEU A 71 -2.85 0.78 -24.96
N GLY A 72 -1.61 0.55 -25.37
CA GLY A 72 -1.02 1.11 -26.58
C GLY A 72 -1.08 0.20 -27.82
N GLY A 73 -1.73 -0.97 -27.71
CA GLY A 73 -1.95 -1.93 -28.79
C GLY A 73 -3.28 -1.73 -29.51
#